data_AF-A0A957UC15-F1
#
_entry.id   AF-A0A957UC15-F1
#
_cell.length_a   1.000
_cell.length_b   1.000
_cell.length_c   1.000
_cell.angle_alpha   90.00
_cell.angle_beta   90.00
_cell.angle_gamma   90.00
#
_symmetry.space_group_name_H-M   'P 1'
#
loop_
_entity.id
_entity.type
_entity.pdbx_description
1 polymer ?
#
loop_
_entity_poly.entity_id
_entity_poly.type
_entity_poly.pdbx_seq_one_letter_code
_entity_poly.pdbx_strand_id
1 'polypeptide(L)'
;RFIRSMTDFTDYLRVLFAQRRAEPRADLVTALLEAEDAGDRLSEQELFSMVVLLIVAGHETTVGLIGNAALTLMQHPEQMQALRNDPALTPLAVEEILRYEGPVERTITRYVARETVLAGRTLRQGDLVIAVVGSANRDAEQFAEADRFDMARNPQRHLGFGHGVHYCLGAPLARLEGEIAVNTLLRRLPGLRLAADPVTLTWRTQPLFHGLVALPVEWDVA
;
A
#
# COMPACT_ATOMS: atom_id res chain seq x y z
N ARG A 1 14.69 -10.58 18.67
CA ARG A 1 14.36 -9.19 18.26
C ARG A 1 12.87 -9.05 17.94
N PHE A 2 12.34 -9.81 16.98
CA PHE A 2 10.91 -9.78 16.60
C PHE A 2 9.93 -10.02 17.77
N ILE A 3 10.11 -11.10 18.53
CA ILE A 3 9.24 -11.43 19.68
C ILE A 3 9.20 -10.28 20.70
N ARG A 4 10.35 -9.68 21.00
CA ARG A 4 10.44 -8.52 21.91
C ARG A 4 9.62 -7.33 21.38
N SER A 5 9.79 -6.97 20.11
CA SER A 5 9.00 -5.88 19.50
C SER A 5 7.49 -6.14 19.51
N MET A 6 7.07 -7.40 19.31
CA MET A 6 5.66 -7.78 19.40
C MET A 6 5.13 -7.67 20.84
N THR A 7 5.92 -8.08 21.83
CA THR A 7 5.57 -7.93 23.24
C THR A 7 5.46 -6.45 23.62
N ASP A 8 6.47 -5.64 23.30
CA ASP A 8 6.49 -4.20 23.56
C ASP A 8 5.28 -3.50 22.92
N PHE A 9 4.92 -3.89 21.69
CA PHE A 9 3.76 -3.35 21.00
C PHE A 9 2.43 -3.78 21.63
N THR A 10 2.32 -5.04 22.08
CA THR A 10 1.14 -5.53 22.79
C THR A 10 0.96 -4.80 24.11
N ASP A 11 2.04 -4.57 24.86
CA ASP A 11 2.00 -3.84 26.13
C ASP A 11 1.63 -2.37 25.93
N TYR A 12 2.13 -1.74 24.87
CA TYR A 12 1.68 -0.41 24.45
C TYR A 12 0.17 -0.38 24.17
N LEU A 13 -0.35 -1.35 23.40
CA LEU A 13 -1.78 -1.43 23.08
C LEU A 13 -2.63 -1.66 24.33
N ARG A 14 -2.18 -2.48 25.30
CA ARG A 14 -2.86 -2.64 26.59
C ARG A 14 -3.01 -1.32 27.33
N VAL A 15 -1.94 -0.53 27.41
CA VAL A 15 -1.97 0.79 28.04
C VAL A 15 -2.93 1.72 27.29
N LEU A 16 -2.87 1.74 25.95
CA LEU A 16 -3.76 2.55 25.12
C LEU A 16 -5.23 2.16 25.32
N PHE A 17 -5.54 0.86 25.36
CA PHE A 17 -6.90 0.37 25.56
C PHE A 17 -7.42 0.73 26.95
N ALA A 18 -6.60 0.55 28.00
CA ALA A 18 -6.98 0.97 29.35
C ALA A 18 -7.26 2.48 29.43
N GLN A 19 -6.43 3.30 28.77
CA GLN A 19 -6.68 4.74 28.67
C GLN A 19 -7.99 5.07 27.94
N ARG A 20 -8.27 4.40 26.82
CA ARG A 20 -9.51 4.63 26.04
C ARG A 20 -10.77 4.10 26.70
N ARG A 21 -10.68 3.07 27.54
CA ARG A 21 -11.79 2.63 28.40
C ARG A 21 -12.06 3.63 29.53
N ALA A 22 -11.02 4.21 30.12
CA ALA A 22 -11.17 5.20 31.18
C ALA A 22 -11.64 6.57 30.65
N GLU A 23 -11.15 6.98 29.48
CA GLU A 23 -11.48 8.24 28.83
C GLU A 23 -11.72 8.00 27.31
N PRO A 24 -12.96 7.62 26.93
CA PRO A 24 -13.33 7.40 25.52
C PRO A 24 -13.10 8.63 24.65
N ARG A 25 -12.70 8.42 23.40
CA ARG A 25 -12.44 9.49 22.42
C ARG A 25 -13.14 9.20 21.10
N ALA A 26 -13.29 10.22 20.26
CA ALA A 26 -13.80 10.08 18.90
C ALA A 26 -12.70 9.48 17.98
N ASP A 27 -12.31 8.23 18.22
CA ASP A 27 -11.32 7.51 17.43
C ASP A 27 -11.68 6.03 17.20
N LEU A 28 -10.99 5.41 16.25
CA LEU A 28 -11.24 4.02 15.85
C LEU A 28 -10.98 3.03 16.99
N VAL A 29 -10.05 3.33 17.90
CA VAL A 29 -9.72 2.43 19.00
C VAL A 29 -10.88 2.38 20.00
N THR A 30 -11.46 3.52 20.35
CA THR A 30 -12.68 3.58 21.15
C THR A 30 -13.84 2.84 20.47
N ALA A 31 -14.07 3.05 19.16
CA ALA A 31 -15.14 2.36 18.45
C ALA A 31 -14.96 0.82 18.41
N LEU A 32 -13.72 0.33 18.32
CA LEU A 32 -13.42 -1.10 18.36
C LEU A 32 -13.58 -1.68 19.78
N LEU A 33 -13.22 -0.93 20.81
CA LEU A 33 -13.44 -1.32 22.21
C LEU A 33 -14.93 -1.45 22.53
N GLU A 34 -15.74 -0.48 22.11
CA GLU A 34 -17.20 -0.53 22.28
C GLU A 34 -17.83 -1.74 21.58
N ALA A 35 -17.29 -2.15 20.43
CA ALA A 35 -17.73 -3.35 19.72
C ALA A 35 -17.33 -4.66 20.44
N GLU A 36 -16.19 -4.68 21.11
CA GLU A 36 -15.72 -5.80 21.93
C GLU A 36 -16.56 -5.93 23.21
N ASP A 37 -16.81 -4.81 23.91
CA ASP A 37 -17.63 -4.77 25.13
C ASP A 37 -19.09 -5.23 24.87
N ALA A 38 -19.58 -5.09 23.63
CA ALA A 38 -20.90 -5.59 23.22
C ALA A 38 -21.00 -7.14 23.14
N GLY A 39 -19.89 -7.87 23.33
CA GLY A 39 -19.84 -9.31 23.58
C GLY A 39 -20.07 -10.25 22.39
N ASP A 40 -20.77 -9.81 21.35
CA ASP A 40 -21.18 -10.65 20.21
C ASP A 40 -20.42 -10.36 18.90
N ARG A 41 -19.43 -9.43 18.91
CA ARG A 41 -18.79 -8.95 17.67
C ARG A 41 -17.28 -9.10 17.61
N LEU A 42 -16.59 -9.00 18.73
CA LEU A 42 -15.13 -9.01 18.78
C LEU A 42 -14.70 -9.56 20.14
N SER A 43 -13.77 -10.51 20.15
CA SER A 43 -13.05 -10.88 21.36
C SER A 43 -11.86 -9.94 21.61
N GLU A 44 -11.31 -9.92 22.83
CA GLU A 44 -10.08 -9.18 23.13
C GLU A 44 -8.94 -9.55 22.16
N GLN A 45 -8.74 -10.84 21.87
CA GLN A 45 -7.70 -11.28 20.94
C GLN A 45 -7.93 -10.77 19.51
N GLU A 46 -9.18 -10.74 19.05
CA GLU A 46 -9.52 -10.20 17.75
C GLU A 46 -9.37 -8.67 17.70
N LEU A 47 -9.63 -7.96 18.81
CA LEU A 47 -9.35 -6.53 18.94
C LEU A 47 -7.86 -6.21 18.76
N PHE A 48 -6.99 -6.92 19.48
CA PHE A 48 -5.53 -6.77 19.29
C PHE A 48 -5.13 -7.07 17.84
N SER A 49 -5.65 -8.16 17.28
CA SER A 49 -5.35 -8.56 15.91
C SER A 49 -5.81 -7.53 14.88
N MET A 50 -6.98 -6.93 15.08
CA MET A 50 -7.54 -5.89 14.21
C MET A 50 -6.68 -4.63 14.24
N VAL A 51 -6.29 -4.16 15.43
CA VAL A 51 -5.46 -2.95 15.55
C VAL A 51 -4.07 -3.18 14.94
N VAL A 52 -3.46 -4.34 15.16
CA VAL A 52 -2.19 -4.72 14.52
C VAL A 52 -2.35 -4.75 13.00
N LEU A 53 -3.40 -5.40 12.49
CA LEU A 53 -3.69 -5.49 11.06
C LEU A 53 -3.78 -4.11 10.42
N LEU A 54 -4.57 -3.20 11.01
CA LEU A 54 -4.79 -1.86 10.46
C LEU A 54 -3.49 -1.04 10.43
N ILE A 55 -2.69 -1.12 11.50
CA ILE A 55 -1.41 -0.40 11.57
C ILE A 55 -0.42 -0.94 10.55
N VAL A 56 -0.23 -2.26 10.48
CA VAL A 56 0.74 -2.85 9.54
C VAL A 56 0.30 -2.67 8.09
N ALA A 57 -0.99 -2.90 7.81
CA ALA A 57 -1.54 -2.75 6.47
C ALA A 57 -1.52 -1.30 5.98
N GLY A 58 -1.78 -0.33 6.86
CA GLY A 58 -1.74 1.10 6.52
C GLY A 58 -0.34 1.69 6.47
N HIS A 59 0.59 1.22 7.31
CA HIS A 59 1.94 1.79 7.37
C HIS A 59 2.83 1.35 6.21
N GLU A 60 3.05 0.03 6.08
CA GLU A 60 4.06 -0.49 5.14
C GLU A 60 3.70 -0.21 3.68
N THR A 61 2.41 -0.28 3.35
CA THR A 61 1.94 -0.08 1.98
C THR A 61 1.97 1.40 1.58
N THR A 62 1.51 2.32 2.42
CA THR A 62 1.56 3.76 2.13
C THR A 62 3.00 4.27 2.06
N VAL A 63 3.90 3.81 2.94
CA VAL A 63 5.34 4.13 2.85
C VAL A 63 5.92 3.66 1.51
N GLY A 64 5.59 2.44 1.09
CA GLY A 64 5.99 1.91 -0.22
C GLY A 64 5.44 2.75 -1.38
N LEU A 65 4.14 3.09 -1.35
CA LEU A 65 3.49 3.91 -2.37
C LEU A 65 4.19 5.27 -2.53
N ILE A 66 4.43 5.99 -1.43
CA ILE A 66 5.05 7.31 -1.47
C ILE A 66 6.51 7.22 -1.98
N GLY A 67 7.27 6.23 -1.51
CA GLY A 67 8.64 6.02 -1.97
C GLY A 67 8.72 5.68 -3.46
N ASN A 68 7.88 4.76 -3.91
CA ASN A 68 7.81 4.35 -5.32
C ASN A 68 7.30 5.47 -6.21
N ALA A 69 6.32 6.27 -5.76
CA ALA A 69 5.85 7.46 -6.45
C ALA A 69 6.98 8.48 -6.67
N ALA A 70 7.73 8.79 -5.61
CA ALA A 70 8.84 9.73 -5.68
C ALA A 70 9.92 9.25 -6.67
N LEU A 71 10.34 7.98 -6.58
CA LEU A 71 11.32 7.41 -7.51
C LEU A 71 10.79 7.43 -8.95
N THR A 72 9.57 6.94 -9.17
CA THR A 72 8.96 6.85 -10.51
C THR A 72 8.89 8.22 -11.17
N LEU A 73 8.43 9.26 -10.44
CA LEU A 73 8.37 10.62 -10.97
C LEU A 73 9.75 11.19 -11.29
N MET A 74 10.76 10.97 -10.43
CA MET A 74 12.14 11.42 -10.72
C MET A 74 12.75 10.70 -11.93
N GLN A 75 12.34 9.47 -12.23
CA GLN A 75 12.73 8.75 -13.44
C GLN A 75 11.98 9.21 -14.70
N HIS A 76 10.89 9.95 -14.55
CA HIS A 76 10.06 10.48 -15.64
C HIS A 76 9.89 12.01 -15.51
N PRO A 77 10.97 12.79 -15.69
CA PRO A 77 10.99 14.23 -15.36
C PRO A 77 9.96 15.06 -16.14
N GLU A 78 9.66 14.70 -17.39
CA GLU A 78 8.63 15.38 -18.20
C GLU A 78 7.24 15.24 -17.56
N GLN A 79 6.93 14.02 -17.11
CA GLN A 79 5.70 13.69 -16.42
C GLN A 79 5.65 14.35 -15.04
N MET A 80 6.74 14.30 -14.26
CA MET A 80 6.86 15.04 -13.00
C MET A 80 6.63 16.55 -13.18
N GLN A 81 7.12 17.13 -14.29
CA GLN A 81 6.91 18.55 -14.59
C GLN A 81 5.46 18.85 -15.00
N ALA A 82 4.82 17.98 -15.78
CA ALA A 82 3.40 18.10 -16.09
C ALA A 82 2.55 18.13 -14.80
N LEU A 83 2.86 17.26 -13.84
CA LEU A 83 2.18 17.20 -12.54
C LEU A 83 2.43 18.44 -11.66
N ARG A 84 3.63 19.04 -11.73
CA ARG A 84 3.90 20.34 -11.09
C ARG A 84 3.06 21.46 -11.68
N ASN A 85 2.88 21.45 -12.99
CA ASN A 85 2.12 22.48 -13.70
C ASN A 85 0.61 22.34 -13.48
N ASP A 86 0.12 21.10 -13.36
CA ASP A 86 -1.28 20.79 -13.11
C ASP A 86 -1.45 19.71 -12.02
N PRO A 87 -1.56 20.12 -10.73
CA PRO A 87 -1.81 19.21 -9.62
C PRO A 87 -3.16 18.46 -9.69
N ALA A 88 -4.08 18.85 -10.58
CA ALA A 88 -5.33 18.12 -10.76
C ALA A 88 -5.13 16.74 -11.41
N LEU A 89 -3.95 16.48 -11.99
CA LEU A 89 -3.57 15.18 -12.55
C LEU A 89 -3.18 14.14 -11.48
N THR A 90 -2.95 14.57 -10.24
CA THR A 90 -2.41 13.70 -9.17
C THR A 90 -3.28 12.48 -8.85
N PRO A 91 -4.62 12.54 -8.79
CA PRO A 91 -5.43 11.34 -8.58
C PRO A 91 -5.17 10.26 -9.63
N LEU A 92 -5.03 10.65 -10.90
CA LEU A 92 -4.77 9.72 -12.00
C LEU A 92 -3.34 9.18 -11.95
N ALA A 93 -2.37 10.04 -11.64
CA ALA A 93 -0.98 9.64 -11.45
C ALA A 93 -0.84 8.62 -10.32
N VAL A 94 -1.56 8.78 -9.20
CA VAL A 94 -1.54 7.82 -8.08
C VAL A 94 -2.09 6.46 -8.51
N GLU A 95 -3.18 6.40 -9.27
CA GLU A 95 -3.68 5.12 -9.79
C GLU A 95 -2.69 4.47 -10.76
N GLU A 96 -2.03 5.24 -11.62
CA GLU A 96 -1.02 4.70 -12.53
C GLU A 96 0.23 4.22 -11.78
N ILE A 97 0.65 4.91 -10.73
CA ILE A 97 1.75 4.45 -9.86
C ILE A 97 1.38 3.14 -9.17
N LEU A 98 0.15 3.01 -8.64
CA LEU A 98 -0.33 1.78 -8.02
C LEU A 98 -0.38 0.60 -8.99
N ARG A 99 -0.61 0.86 -10.28
CA ARG A 99 -0.49 -0.15 -11.34
C ARG A 99 0.98 -0.45 -11.65
N TYR A 100 1.76 0.57 -11.92
CA TYR A 100 3.11 0.47 -12.49
C TYR A 100 4.14 -0.01 -11.47
N GLU A 101 4.21 0.62 -10.30
CA GLU A 101 5.19 0.36 -9.22
C GLU A 101 4.47 0.34 -7.85
N GLY A 102 3.35 -0.36 -7.79
CA GLY A 102 2.53 -0.46 -6.58
C GLY A 102 3.27 -1.17 -5.43
N PRO A 103 2.93 -0.88 -4.16
CA PRO A 103 3.66 -1.41 -3.01
C PRO A 103 3.37 -2.89 -2.68
N VAL A 104 2.48 -3.56 -3.41
CA VAL A 104 2.05 -4.94 -3.17
C VAL A 104 2.20 -5.78 -4.43
N GLU A 105 3.10 -6.77 -4.39
CA GLU A 105 3.47 -7.57 -5.58
C GLU A 105 2.61 -8.81 -5.77
N ARG A 106 2.01 -9.32 -4.70
CA ARG A 106 1.23 -10.55 -4.71
C ARG A 106 0.18 -10.57 -3.63
N THR A 107 -0.84 -11.40 -3.80
CA THR A 107 -1.83 -11.63 -2.74
C THR A 107 -1.21 -12.43 -1.59
N ILE A 108 -1.80 -12.33 -0.40
CA ILE A 108 -1.60 -13.38 0.61
C ILE A 108 -2.09 -14.73 0.06
N THR A 109 -1.59 -15.82 0.64
CA THR A 109 -1.92 -17.19 0.22
C THR A 109 -3.43 -17.43 0.20
N ARG A 110 -3.91 -18.10 -0.85
CA ARG A 110 -5.25 -18.69 -0.93
C ARG A 110 -5.15 -20.21 -0.99
N TYR A 111 -6.18 -20.88 -0.49
CA TYR A 111 -6.31 -22.34 -0.56
C TYR A 111 -7.58 -22.68 -1.34
N VAL A 112 -7.46 -23.65 -2.23
CA VAL A 112 -8.59 -24.13 -3.03
C VAL A 112 -9.53 -24.92 -2.13
N ALA A 113 -10.72 -24.39 -1.87
CA ALA A 113 -11.69 -25.00 -0.96
C ALA A 113 -12.39 -26.23 -1.56
N ARG A 114 -12.55 -26.25 -2.88
CA ARG A 114 -13.16 -27.35 -3.66
C ARG A 114 -12.48 -27.44 -5.01
N GLU A 115 -12.36 -28.66 -5.55
CA GLU A 115 -11.79 -28.86 -6.89
C GLU A 115 -12.50 -27.96 -7.92
N THR A 116 -11.71 -27.29 -8.75
CA THR A 116 -12.21 -26.34 -9.74
C THR A 116 -11.26 -26.26 -10.94
N VAL A 117 -11.70 -25.63 -12.02
CA VAL A 117 -10.87 -25.34 -13.19
C VAL A 117 -10.64 -23.84 -13.28
N LEU A 118 -9.37 -23.42 -13.37
CA LEU A 118 -8.96 -22.04 -13.59
C LEU A 118 -8.00 -21.96 -14.78
N ALA A 119 -8.32 -21.14 -15.78
CA ALA A 119 -7.52 -21.01 -17.01
C ALA A 119 -7.15 -22.36 -17.66
N GLY A 120 -8.10 -23.30 -17.70
CA GLY A 120 -7.89 -24.64 -18.27
C GLY A 120 -7.07 -25.60 -17.38
N ARG A 121 -6.72 -25.22 -16.15
CA ARG A 121 -6.00 -26.06 -15.19
C ARG A 121 -6.92 -26.52 -14.07
N THR A 122 -6.95 -27.83 -13.80
CA THR A 122 -7.63 -28.38 -12.63
C THR A 122 -6.81 -28.07 -11.38
N LEU A 123 -7.43 -27.37 -10.43
CA LEU A 123 -6.91 -27.11 -9.10
C LEU A 123 -7.63 -28.02 -8.10
N ARG A 124 -6.88 -28.76 -7.31
CA ARG A 124 -7.41 -29.71 -6.33
C ARG A 124 -7.68 -29.01 -5.00
N GLN A 125 -8.59 -29.58 -4.21
CA GLN A 125 -8.81 -29.11 -2.85
C GLN A 125 -7.50 -29.13 -2.05
N GLY A 126 -7.20 -28.03 -1.35
CA GLY A 126 -5.98 -27.83 -0.57
C GLY A 126 -4.81 -27.26 -1.37
N ASP A 127 -4.89 -27.17 -2.70
CA ASP A 127 -3.84 -26.52 -3.50
C ASP A 127 -3.66 -25.06 -3.07
N LEU A 128 -2.39 -24.65 -3.05
CA LEU A 128 -1.98 -23.30 -2.70
C LEU A 128 -2.00 -22.42 -3.95
N VAL A 129 -2.65 -21.27 -3.86
CA VAL A 129 -2.74 -20.28 -4.94
C VAL A 129 -2.26 -18.92 -4.45
N ILE A 130 -1.36 -18.30 -5.20
CA ILE A 130 -0.90 -16.92 -5.01
C ILE A 130 -1.07 -16.21 -6.34
N ALA A 131 -1.79 -15.09 -6.36
CA ALA A 131 -1.86 -14.23 -7.53
C ALA A 131 -0.73 -13.21 -7.47
N VAL A 132 0.04 -13.07 -8.55
CA VAL A 132 1.10 -12.08 -8.69
C VAL A 132 0.47 -10.80 -9.26
N VAL A 133 0.21 -9.85 -8.37
CA VAL A 133 -0.45 -8.58 -8.67
C VAL A 133 0.40 -7.73 -9.61
N GLY A 134 1.70 -7.66 -9.39
CA GLY A 134 2.62 -6.93 -10.28
C GLY A 134 2.53 -7.44 -11.72
N SER A 135 2.54 -8.76 -11.92
CA SER A 135 2.37 -9.37 -13.23
C SER A 135 1.01 -9.06 -13.87
N ALA A 136 -0.08 -9.12 -13.11
CA ALA A 136 -1.41 -8.80 -13.62
C ALA A 136 -1.54 -7.31 -14.00
N ASN A 137 -0.87 -6.42 -13.28
CA ASN A 137 -0.84 -4.99 -13.60
C ASN A 137 0.04 -4.66 -14.82
N ARG A 138 0.84 -5.61 -15.30
CA ARG A 138 1.63 -5.55 -16.54
C ARG A 138 1.03 -6.37 -17.68
N ASP A 139 -0.21 -6.84 -17.55
CA ASP A 139 -0.89 -7.60 -18.60
C ASP A 139 -1.15 -6.72 -19.84
N ALA A 140 -0.51 -7.09 -20.97
CA ALA A 140 -0.61 -6.36 -22.23
C ALA A 140 -1.99 -6.50 -22.91
N GLU A 141 -2.80 -7.51 -22.55
CA GLU A 141 -4.18 -7.62 -23.03
C GLU A 141 -5.10 -6.60 -22.34
N GLN A 142 -4.74 -6.15 -21.14
CA GLN A 142 -5.48 -5.17 -20.34
C GLN A 142 -4.90 -3.75 -20.47
N PHE A 143 -3.57 -3.60 -20.57
CA PHE A 143 -2.88 -2.32 -20.62
C PHE A 143 -1.94 -2.26 -21.83
N ALA A 144 -2.29 -1.47 -22.85
CA ALA A 144 -1.39 -1.24 -23.98
C ALA A 144 -0.07 -0.60 -23.51
N GLU A 145 1.06 -1.11 -24.00
CA GLU A 145 2.40 -0.70 -23.55
C GLU A 145 2.50 -0.76 -22.00
N ALA A 146 2.15 -1.91 -21.42
CA ALA A 146 1.97 -2.08 -19.98
C ALA A 146 3.23 -1.74 -19.13
N ASP A 147 4.42 -1.89 -19.72
CA ASP A 147 5.70 -1.54 -19.11
C ASP A 147 6.08 -0.07 -19.27
N ARG A 148 5.24 0.76 -19.89
CA ARG A 148 5.42 2.21 -19.92
C ARG A 148 4.57 2.87 -18.85
N PHE A 149 5.22 3.69 -18.03
CA PHE A 149 4.54 4.61 -17.12
C PHE A 149 3.89 5.75 -17.91
N ASP A 150 2.59 5.92 -17.77
CA ASP A 150 1.83 6.99 -18.41
C ASP A 150 0.72 7.48 -17.48
N MET A 151 0.94 8.60 -16.79
CA MET A 151 -0.04 9.16 -15.85
C MET A 151 -1.33 9.64 -16.52
N ALA A 152 -1.33 9.84 -17.84
CA ALA A 152 -2.54 10.20 -18.58
C ALA A 152 -3.36 8.95 -18.97
N ARG A 153 -2.80 7.74 -18.78
CA ARG A 153 -3.56 6.50 -18.85
C ARG A 153 -4.71 6.57 -17.84
N ASN A 154 -5.85 5.99 -18.21
CA ASN A 154 -6.88 5.64 -17.23
C ASN A 154 -6.69 4.16 -16.84
N PRO A 155 -5.93 3.82 -15.78
CA PRO A 155 -5.62 2.44 -15.40
C PRO A 155 -6.81 1.78 -14.69
N GLN A 156 -8.02 1.90 -15.26
CA GLN A 156 -9.20 1.26 -14.71
C GLN A 156 -8.92 -0.22 -14.51
N ARG A 157 -9.33 -0.74 -13.36
CA ARG A 157 -9.24 -2.17 -13.00
C ARG A 157 -7.82 -2.69 -12.77
N HIS A 158 -6.83 -1.83 -12.49
CA HIS A 158 -5.59 -2.30 -11.86
C HIS A 158 -5.91 -3.02 -10.53
N LEU A 159 -5.05 -3.98 -10.15
CA LEU A 159 -5.24 -4.85 -8.98
C LEU A 159 -4.41 -4.42 -7.78
N GLY A 160 -3.88 -3.19 -7.76
CA GLY A 160 -3.04 -2.68 -6.66
C GLY A 160 -3.73 -2.71 -5.29
N PHE A 161 -5.07 -2.64 -5.27
CA PHE A 161 -5.89 -2.77 -4.05
C PHE A 161 -6.57 -4.15 -3.90
N GLY A 162 -6.20 -5.12 -4.75
CA GLY A 162 -6.85 -6.41 -4.83
C GLY A 162 -8.26 -6.33 -5.42
N HIS A 163 -9.05 -7.39 -5.22
CA HIS A 163 -10.40 -7.51 -5.76
C HIS A 163 -11.27 -8.44 -4.90
N GLY A 164 -12.59 -8.29 -5.00
CA GLY A 164 -13.58 -9.14 -4.32
C GLY A 164 -13.81 -8.75 -2.86
N VAL A 165 -14.23 -9.71 -2.04
CA VAL A 165 -14.59 -9.50 -0.62
C VAL A 165 -13.44 -9.03 0.27
N HIS A 166 -12.20 -9.18 -0.20
CA HIS A 166 -10.98 -8.70 0.46
C HIS A 166 -10.37 -7.50 -0.26
N TYR A 167 -11.16 -6.75 -1.05
CA TYR A 167 -10.71 -5.47 -1.59
C TYR A 167 -10.21 -4.56 -0.45
N CYS A 168 -9.12 -3.84 -0.71
CA CYS A 168 -8.44 -3.06 0.31
C CYS A 168 -9.39 -2.08 1.02
N LEU A 169 -9.60 -2.30 2.32
CA LEU A 169 -10.39 -1.43 3.19
C LEU A 169 -9.83 -0.01 3.22
N GLY A 170 -8.50 0.12 3.18
CA GLY A 170 -7.78 1.39 3.23
C GLY A 170 -7.65 2.11 1.89
N ALA A 171 -8.21 1.59 0.78
CA ALA A 171 -7.97 2.17 -0.54
C ALA A 171 -8.32 3.68 -0.64
N PRO A 172 -9.43 4.19 -0.08
CA PRO A 172 -9.71 5.63 -0.11
C PRO A 172 -8.68 6.45 0.66
N LEU A 173 -8.19 5.92 1.79
CA LEU A 173 -7.18 6.60 2.61
C LEU A 173 -5.82 6.61 1.90
N ALA A 174 -5.38 5.47 1.37
CA ALA A 174 -4.11 5.37 0.66
C ALA A 174 -4.05 6.29 -0.58
N ARG A 175 -5.17 6.45 -1.30
CA ARG A 175 -5.29 7.43 -2.40
C ARG A 175 -5.09 8.85 -1.90
N LEU A 176 -5.85 9.23 -0.87
CA LEU A 176 -5.75 10.57 -0.26
C LEU A 176 -4.32 10.85 0.23
N GLU A 177 -3.70 9.90 0.92
CA GLU A 177 -2.32 10.03 1.41
C GLU A 177 -1.32 10.17 0.25
N GLY A 178 -1.45 9.33 -0.78
CA GLY A 178 -0.62 9.40 -1.98
C GLY A 178 -0.74 10.76 -2.69
N GLU A 179 -1.97 11.25 -2.87
CA GLU A 179 -2.24 12.53 -3.49
C GLU A 179 -1.64 13.69 -2.69
N ILE A 180 -1.86 13.71 -1.37
CA ILE A 180 -1.33 14.75 -0.49
C ILE A 180 0.20 14.72 -0.49
N ALA A 181 0.79 13.52 -0.39
CA ALA A 181 2.24 13.35 -0.34
C ALA A 181 2.90 13.81 -1.64
N VAL A 182 2.45 13.31 -2.79
CA VAL A 182 2.99 13.68 -4.11
C VAL A 182 2.88 15.19 -4.35
N ASN A 183 1.69 15.77 -4.16
CA ASN A 183 1.49 17.20 -4.34
C ASN A 183 2.37 18.03 -3.40
N THR A 184 2.51 17.60 -2.15
CA THR A 184 3.30 18.33 -1.15
C THR A 184 4.79 18.24 -1.44
N LEU A 185 5.30 17.07 -1.82
CA LEU A 185 6.71 16.89 -2.21
C LEU A 185 7.05 17.80 -3.39
N LEU A 186 6.26 17.78 -4.45
CA LEU A 186 6.50 18.59 -5.66
C LEU A 186 6.40 20.09 -5.40
N ARG A 187 5.50 20.52 -4.52
CA ARG A 187 5.32 21.93 -4.15
C ARG A 187 6.40 22.44 -3.20
N ARG A 188 6.88 21.61 -2.26
CA ARG A 188 7.76 22.04 -1.17
C ARG A 188 9.24 21.78 -1.44
N LEU A 189 9.56 20.88 -2.37
CA LEU A 189 10.93 20.51 -2.73
C LEU A 189 11.20 20.89 -4.20
N PRO A 190 11.50 22.18 -4.48
CA PRO A 190 11.84 22.61 -5.83
C PRO A 190 13.12 21.91 -6.30
N GLY A 191 13.19 21.53 -7.57
CA GLY A 191 14.37 20.83 -8.11
C GLY A 191 14.63 19.44 -7.52
N LEU A 192 13.64 18.83 -6.85
CA LEU A 192 13.72 17.47 -6.30
C LEU A 192 14.25 16.48 -7.34
N ARG A 193 15.33 15.78 -6.98
CA ARG A 193 16.03 14.79 -7.82
C ARG A 193 16.75 13.75 -6.96
N LEU A 194 17.16 12.64 -7.59
CA LEU A 194 17.91 11.58 -6.93
C LEU A 194 19.31 12.07 -6.53
N ALA A 195 19.71 11.77 -5.29
CA ALA A 195 21.07 12.04 -4.78
C ALA A 195 21.97 10.79 -4.84
N ALA A 196 21.54 9.75 -5.55
CA ALA A 196 22.27 8.51 -5.75
C ALA A 196 22.02 7.98 -7.16
N ASP A 197 22.95 7.18 -7.67
CA ASP A 197 22.74 6.46 -8.93
C ASP A 197 21.59 5.44 -8.76
N PRO A 198 20.55 5.44 -9.62
CA PRO A 198 19.46 4.48 -9.56
C PRO A 198 19.89 3.02 -9.41
N VAL A 199 21.02 2.60 -10.01
CA VAL A 199 21.47 1.20 -9.93
C VAL A 199 21.97 0.80 -8.53
N THR A 200 22.25 1.79 -7.67
CA THR A 200 22.73 1.57 -6.29
C THR A 200 21.59 1.46 -5.28
N LEU A 201 20.35 1.75 -5.70
CA LEU A 201 19.18 1.67 -4.84
C LEU A 201 18.91 0.21 -4.44
N THR A 202 18.58 0.00 -3.17
CA THR A 202 18.28 -1.33 -2.63
C THR A 202 16.78 -1.47 -2.41
N TRP A 203 16.19 -2.45 -3.08
CA TRP A 203 14.81 -2.87 -2.87
C TRP A 203 14.69 -3.81 -1.68
N ARG A 204 13.58 -3.73 -0.97
CA ARG A 204 13.25 -4.68 0.10
C ARG A 204 13.11 -6.08 -0.50
N THR A 205 13.62 -7.08 0.20
CA THR A 205 13.61 -8.49 -0.27
C THR A 205 12.35 -9.26 0.14
N GLN A 206 11.44 -8.63 0.89
CA GLN A 206 10.24 -9.29 1.37
C GLN A 206 9.25 -9.49 0.20
N PRO A 207 8.86 -10.73 -0.16
CA PRO A 207 8.18 -11.03 -1.42
C PRO A 207 6.73 -10.53 -1.51
N LEU A 208 6.19 -9.93 -0.45
CA LEU A 208 4.83 -9.37 -0.45
C LEU A 208 4.83 -7.87 -0.82
N PHE A 209 5.83 -7.14 -0.35
CA PHE A 209 5.87 -5.69 -0.44
C PHE A 209 6.98 -5.26 -1.38
N HIS A 210 6.68 -4.28 -2.22
CA HIS A 210 7.64 -3.65 -3.11
C HIS A 210 7.90 -2.23 -2.67
N GLY A 211 9.18 -1.92 -2.47
CA GLY A 211 9.60 -0.63 -1.98
C GLY A 211 11.08 -0.59 -1.63
N LEU A 212 11.61 0.62 -1.57
CA LEU A 212 13.01 0.86 -1.28
C LEU A 212 13.32 0.69 0.21
N VAL A 213 14.57 0.31 0.49
CA VAL A 213 15.14 0.41 1.85
C VAL A 213 15.39 1.87 2.21
N ALA A 214 15.92 2.65 1.25
CA ALA A 214 16.13 4.08 1.36
C ALA A 214 16.09 4.73 -0.03
N LEU A 215 15.68 6.00 -0.10
CA LEU A 215 15.66 6.80 -1.32
C LEU A 215 16.42 8.12 -1.06
N PRO A 216 17.72 8.18 -1.35
CA PRO A 216 18.50 9.41 -1.22
C PRO A 216 18.04 10.45 -2.25
N VAL A 217 17.69 11.64 -1.78
CA VAL A 217 17.23 12.76 -2.63
C VAL A 217 17.90 14.06 -2.25
N GLU A 218 17.96 14.97 -3.21
CA GLU A 218 18.37 16.36 -3.02
C GLU A 218 17.39 17.29 -3.73
N TRP A 219 17.36 18.55 -3.30
CA TRP A 219 16.48 19.59 -3.84
C TRP A 219 17.17 20.94 -3.71
N ASP A 220 16.63 21.94 -4.39
CA ASP A 220 17.21 23.29 -4.38
C ASP A 220 16.87 23.98 -3.06
N VAL A 221 17.88 24.53 -2.40
CA VAL A 221 17.70 25.35 -1.19
C VAL A 221 17.42 26.78 -1.65
N ALA A 222 16.30 27.34 -1.19
CA ALA A 222 15.92 28.73 -1.45
C ALA A 222 16.91 29.72 -0.82
#